data_AF-A0A4S3FQV2-F1
#
_entry.id   AF-A0A4S3FQV2-F1
#
_cell.length_a   1.000
_cell.length_b   1.000
_cell.length_c   1.000
_cell.angle_alpha   90.00
_cell.angle_beta   90.00
_cell.angle_gamma   90.00
#
_symmetry.space_group_name_H-M   'P 1'
#
loop_
_entity.id
_entity.type
_entity.pdbx_description
1 polymer ?
#
loop_
_entity_poly.entity_id
_entity_poly.type
_entity_poly.pdbx_seq_one_letter_code
_entity_poly.pdbx_strand_id
1 'polypeptide(L)'
;MNAKRMLLKTTLAGALLPVATAAQARPARSGQAASAFPNAALQTHQGRTIHFYDDAVRGNRVVVFNMMYTSCLNICPPNTANLMQVQRLLGERMGRDVFFYSLTLQPEIDRPPALQAYARRYGLAPGWTLLTGQRRDVDAIRRTLGFFDPDPAVDADLAQHTGMVRIGNQALDRWSMMPSLLSPAKLARSIAELAG
;
A
#
# COMPACT_ATOMS: atom_id res chain seq x y z
N MET A 1 -79.01 -55.48 14.66
CA MET A 1 -78.89 -54.81 13.35
C MET A 1 -77.54 -54.11 13.27
N ASN A 2 -76.84 -54.31 12.16
CA ASN A 2 -75.43 -54.05 11.92
C ASN A 2 -75.06 -52.56 11.89
N ALA A 3 -73.86 -52.22 12.37
CA ALA A 3 -72.93 -51.36 11.64
C ALA A 3 -71.51 -51.50 12.22
N LYS A 4 -70.64 -52.20 11.48
CA LYS A 4 -69.20 -52.36 11.76
C LYS A 4 -68.50 -51.00 11.64
N ARG A 5 -67.75 -50.58 12.65
CA ARG A 5 -66.81 -49.44 12.56
C ARG A 5 -65.47 -49.93 12.00
N MET A 6 -65.14 -49.48 10.80
CA MET A 6 -63.89 -49.75 10.09
C MET A 6 -62.92 -48.61 10.38
N LEU A 7 -61.83 -48.89 11.09
CA LEU A 7 -60.72 -47.95 11.33
C LEU A 7 -59.78 -47.98 10.12
N LEU A 8 -59.74 -46.89 9.35
CA LEU A 8 -58.79 -46.69 8.26
C LEU A 8 -57.48 -46.15 8.84
N LYS A 9 -56.41 -46.94 8.77
CA LYS A 9 -55.04 -46.51 9.09
C LYS A 9 -54.47 -45.79 7.87
N THR A 10 -54.26 -44.48 7.95
CA THR A 10 -53.55 -43.70 6.94
C THR A 10 -52.05 -43.74 7.22
N THR A 11 -51.32 -44.51 6.42
CA THR A 11 -49.85 -44.51 6.38
C THR A 11 -49.39 -43.40 5.43
N LEU A 12 -48.74 -42.36 5.97
CA LEU A 12 -48.11 -41.31 5.16
C LEU A 12 -46.73 -41.80 4.71
N ALA A 13 -46.57 -42.14 3.44
CA ALA A 13 -45.28 -42.44 2.83
C ALA A 13 -44.58 -41.12 2.44
N GLY A 14 -43.58 -40.69 3.22
CA GLY A 14 -42.75 -39.54 2.89
C GLY A 14 -41.71 -39.89 1.83
N ALA A 15 -41.83 -39.33 0.63
CA ALA A 15 -40.81 -39.43 -0.40
C ALA A 15 -39.66 -38.46 -0.09
N LEU A 16 -38.49 -38.99 0.24
CA LEU A 16 -37.23 -38.24 0.35
C LEU A 16 -36.66 -38.03 -1.07
N LEU A 17 -36.73 -36.80 -1.58
CA LEU A 17 -36.01 -36.39 -2.78
C LEU A 17 -34.56 -36.02 -2.40
N PRO A 18 -33.54 -36.50 -3.15
CA PRO A 18 -32.17 -36.10 -2.89
C PRO A 18 -31.97 -34.67 -3.40
N VAL A 19 -31.58 -33.77 -2.50
CA VAL A 19 -31.11 -32.44 -2.89
C VAL A 19 -29.70 -32.61 -3.47
N ALA A 20 -29.58 -32.65 -4.79
CA ALA A 20 -28.30 -32.61 -5.46
C ALA A 20 -27.70 -31.21 -5.29
N THR A 21 -26.71 -31.08 -4.41
CA THR A 21 -25.92 -29.86 -4.25
C THR A 21 -25.03 -29.71 -5.49
N ALA A 22 -25.47 -28.92 -6.46
CA ALA A 22 -24.61 -28.48 -7.55
C ALA A 22 -23.49 -27.62 -6.94
N ALA A 23 -22.29 -28.18 -6.83
CA ALA A 23 -21.09 -27.43 -6.51
C ALA A 23 -20.87 -26.40 -7.62
N GLN A 24 -21.21 -25.14 -7.34
CA GLN A 24 -20.94 -24.05 -8.27
C GLN A 24 -19.42 -23.90 -8.38
N ALA A 25 -18.86 -24.31 -9.52
CA ALA A 25 -17.48 -24.02 -9.85
C ALA A 25 -17.32 -22.49 -9.90
N ARG A 26 -16.51 -21.93 -8.98
CA ARG A 26 -16.09 -20.53 -9.08
C ARG A 26 -15.40 -20.35 -10.43
N PRO A 27 -15.80 -19.37 -11.25
CA PRO A 27 -15.09 -19.13 -12.49
C PRO A 27 -13.65 -18.78 -12.13
N ALA A 28 -12.70 -19.49 -12.74
CA ALA A 28 -11.30 -19.09 -12.69
C ALA A 28 -11.23 -17.67 -13.27
N ARG A 29 -10.79 -16.70 -12.47
CA ARG A 29 -10.51 -15.35 -12.97
C ARG A 29 -9.33 -15.44 -13.92
N SER A 30 -9.61 -15.65 -15.20
CA SER A 30 -8.65 -15.50 -16.28
C SER A 30 -8.44 -14.01 -16.54
N GLY A 31 -7.18 -13.59 -16.46
CA GLY A 31 -6.74 -12.23 -16.70
C GLY A 31 -5.98 -11.74 -15.48
N GLN A 32 -4.67 -11.56 -15.60
CA GLN A 32 -3.90 -10.71 -14.68
C GLN A 32 -4.74 -9.46 -14.44
N ALA A 33 -5.25 -9.29 -13.22
CA ALA A 33 -5.83 -8.01 -12.84
C ALA A 33 -4.75 -6.98 -13.16
N ALA A 34 -5.04 -6.04 -14.05
CA ALA A 34 -4.18 -4.87 -14.22
C ALA A 34 -3.81 -4.41 -12.80
N SER A 35 -2.51 -4.31 -12.54
CA SER A 35 -2.02 -3.94 -11.21
C SER A 35 -2.87 -2.79 -10.69
N ALA A 36 -3.40 -2.93 -9.46
CA ALA A 36 -4.19 -1.87 -8.83
C ALA A 36 -3.41 -0.55 -8.74
N PHE A 37 -2.08 -0.59 -8.89
CA PHE A 37 -1.21 0.58 -8.90
C PHE A 37 -1.12 1.25 -10.27
N PRO A 38 -1.29 2.58 -10.36
CA PRO A 38 -1.08 3.32 -11.60
C PRO A 38 0.39 3.26 -12.04
N ASN A 39 0.66 3.27 -13.34
CA ASN A 39 2.03 3.27 -13.86
C ASN A 39 2.46 4.65 -14.39
N ALA A 40 2.15 5.70 -13.62
CA ALA A 40 2.45 7.07 -14.04
C ALA A 40 3.95 7.36 -14.05
N ALA A 41 4.37 8.23 -14.98
CA ALA A 41 5.74 8.73 -15.03
C ALA A 41 5.98 9.77 -13.94
N LEU A 42 7.03 9.58 -13.15
CA LEU A 42 7.48 10.44 -12.06
C LEU A 42 8.92 10.88 -12.31
N GLN A 43 9.34 11.95 -11.64
CA GLN A 43 10.73 12.38 -11.58
C GLN A 43 11.31 12.16 -10.20
N THR A 44 12.54 11.67 -10.16
CA THR A 44 13.35 11.54 -8.95
C THR A 44 14.01 12.87 -8.60
N HIS A 45 14.47 13.01 -7.35
CA HIS A 45 15.32 14.13 -6.96
C HIS A 45 16.63 14.28 -7.77
N GLN A 46 17.14 13.20 -8.38
CA GLN A 46 18.28 13.27 -9.30
C GLN A 46 17.89 13.65 -10.74
N GLY A 47 16.61 13.98 -11.01
CA GLY A 47 16.13 14.36 -12.34
C GLY A 47 15.91 13.18 -13.31
N ARG A 48 16.02 11.93 -12.84
CA ARG A 48 15.67 10.75 -13.63
C ARG A 48 14.15 10.54 -13.67
N THR A 49 13.63 10.15 -14.82
CA THR A 49 12.26 9.65 -14.96
C THR A 49 12.16 8.19 -14.53
N ILE A 50 11.10 7.83 -13.82
CA ILE A 50 10.71 6.44 -13.50
C ILE A 50 9.21 6.25 -13.74
N HIS A 51 8.75 5.03 -13.93
CA HIS A 51 7.34 4.65 -13.95
C HIS A 51 6.96 3.98 -12.64
N PHE A 52 5.94 4.49 -11.94
CA PHE A 52 5.65 4.11 -10.56
C PHE A 52 5.51 2.60 -10.36
N TYR A 53 4.69 1.93 -11.17
CA TYR A 53 4.49 0.49 -11.00
C TYR A 53 5.74 -0.28 -11.44
N ASP A 54 6.24 -0.04 -12.64
CA ASP A 54 7.32 -0.87 -13.19
C ASP A 54 8.66 -0.72 -12.48
N ASP A 55 9.00 0.49 -12.04
CA ASP A 55 10.30 0.81 -11.49
C ASP A 55 10.30 0.89 -9.96
N ALA A 56 9.19 1.27 -9.32
CA ALA A 56 9.13 1.35 -7.86
C ALA A 56 8.45 0.13 -7.24
N VAL A 57 7.27 -0.28 -7.71
CA VAL A 57 6.45 -1.31 -7.04
C VAL A 57 6.77 -2.75 -7.47
N ARG A 58 6.92 -3.00 -8.77
CA ARG A 58 7.04 -4.34 -9.33
C ARG A 58 8.38 -4.97 -8.96
N GLY A 59 8.33 -6.26 -8.61
CA GLY A 59 9.51 -7.08 -8.31
C GLY A 59 9.43 -7.75 -6.93
N ASN A 60 10.40 -8.60 -6.65
CA ASN A 60 10.54 -9.27 -5.36
C ASN A 60 11.50 -8.51 -4.45
N ARG A 61 11.01 -7.41 -3.88
CA ARG A 61 11.73 -6.53 -2.96
C ARG A 61 10.74 -5.81 -2.07
N VAL A 62 11.21 -5.33 -0.93
CA VAL A 62 10.39 -4.51 -0.03
C VAL A 62 10.49 -3.06 -0.43
N VAL A 63 9.33 -2.40 -0.52
CA VAL A 63 9.22 -0.97 -0.81
C VAL A 63 8.51 -0.28 0.34
N VAL A 64 9.02 0.88 0.75
CA VAL A 64 8.44 1.71 1.79
C VAL A 64 8.09 3.05 1.17
N PHE A 65 6.80 3.39 1.16
CA PHE A 65 6.31 4.69 0.72
C PHE A 65 5.91 5.55 1.92
N ASN A 66 6.22 6.85 1.85
CA ASN A 66 5.66 7.86 2.75
C ASN A 66 5.41 9.16 1.99
N MET A 67 4.51 10.00 2.50
CA MET A 67 4.27 11.32 1.92
C MET A 67 5.14 12.37 2.62
N MET A 68 5.56 13.39 1.88
CA MET A 68 6.34 14.52 2.41
C MET A 68 6.12 15.76 1.55
N TYR A 69 6.64 16.91 1.96
CA TYR A 69 6.84 18.06 1.09
C TYR A 69 7.92 18.96 1.71
N THR A 70 8.70 19.66 0.90
CA THR A 70 9.96 20.27 1.37
C THR A 70 9.75 21.46 2.31
N SER A 71 8.61 22.14 2.21
CA SER A 71 8.23 23.29 3.04
C SER A 71 7.59 22.89 4.38
N CYS A 72 7.40 21.60 4.65
CA CYS A 72 6.80 21.08 5.86
C CYS A 72 7.70 21.28 7.09
N LEU A 73 7.29 22.13 8.04
CA LEU A 73 8.10 22.47 9.22
C LEU A 73 7.78 21.68 10.48
N ASN A 74 6.66 20.93 10.51
CA ASN A 74 6.16 20.34 11.76
C ASN A 74 6.31 18.81 11.78
N ILE A 75 5.46 18.10 11.03
CA ILE A 75 5.37 16.64 11.09
C ILE A 75 6.45 15.92 10.25
N CYS A 76 6.90 16.52 9.14
CA CYS A 76 7.87 15.86 8.25
C CYS A 76 9.29 15.73 8.83
N PRO A 77 9.85 16.74 9.55
CA PRO A 77 11.17 16.61 10.17
C PRO A 77 11.32 15.43 11.15
N PRO A 78 10.44 15.21 12.15
CA PRO A 78 10.56 14.06 13.05
C PRO A 78 10.34 12.72 12.32
N ASN A 79 9.44 12.67 11.35
CA ASN A 79 9.23 11.47 10.53
C ASN A 79 10.47 11.10 9.71
N THR A 80 11.07 12.09 9.06
CA THR A 80 12.30 11.88 8.27
C THR A 80 13.44 11.43 9.16
N ALA A 81 13.61 12.06 10.33
CA ALA A 81 14.63 11.65 11.30
C ALA A 81 14.42 10.21 11.79
N ASN A 82 13.18 9.79 12.06
CA ASN A 82 12.89 8.42 12.46
C ASN A 82 13.19 7.42 11.34
N LEU A 83 12.77 7.72 10.11
CA LEU A 83 13.04 6.87 8.94
C LEU A 83 14.54 6.80 8.60
N MET A 84 15.34 7.82 8.90
CA MET A 84 16.81 7.72 8.82
C MET A 84 17.39 6.73 9.82
N GLN A 85 16.83 6.64 11.03
CA GLN A 85 17.25 5.61 12.00
C GLN A 85 16.87 4.22 11.50
N VAL A 86 15.69 4.06 10.89
CA VAL A 86 15.28 2.81 10.24
C VAL A 86 16.24 2.45 9.09
N GLN A 87 16.59 3.42 8.23
CA GLN A 87 17.56 3.22 7.14
C GLN A 87 18.90 2.69 7.68
N ARG A 88 19.40 3.25 8.78
CA ARG A 88 20.65 2.78 9.42
C ARG A 88 20.52 1.36 9.96
N LEU A 89 19.39 1.01 10.57
CA LEU A 89 19.14 -0.33 11.11
C LEU A 89 19.00 -1.39 10.00
N LEU A 90 18.48 -1.01 8.83
CA LEU A 90 18.38 -1.89 7.67
C LEU A 90 19.76 -2.15 7.03
N GLY A 91 20.70 -1.21 7.15
CA GLY A 91 22.09 -1.37 6.70
C GLY A 91 22.18 -1.78 5.23
N GLU A 92 22.95 -2.84 4.96
CA GLU A 92 23.22 -3.38 3.61
C GLU A 92 21.97 -3.81 2.81
N ARG A 93 20.82 -3.94 3.47
CA ARG A 93 19.53 -4.24 2.81
C ARG A 93 19.04 -3.06 1.97
N MET A 94 19.37 -1.84 2.38
CA MET A 94 18.97 -0.62 1.68
C MET A 94 19.59 -0.56 0.29
N GLY A 95 18.75 -0.40 -0.73
CA GLY A 95 19.18 -0.37 -2.13
C GLY A 95 19.49 -1.74 -2.73
N ARG A 96 19.41 -2.83 -1.95
CA ARG A 96 19.55 -4.21 -2.43
C ARG A 96 18.21 -4.91 -2.53
N ASP A 97 17.54 -5.06 -1.38
CA ASP A 97 16.24 -5.74 -1.25
C ASP A 97 15.18 -4.89 -0.52
N VAL A 98 15.57 -3.72 0.01
CA VAL A 98 14.67 -2.73 0.60
C VAL A 98 14.89 -1.35 -0.04
N PHE A 99 13.80 -0.69 -0.44
CA PHE A 99 13.84 0.61 -1.11
C PHE A 99 12.81 1.56 -0.49
N PHE A 100 13.23 2.79 -0.21
CA PHE A 100 12.38 3.84 0.33
C PHE A 100 12.03 4.83 -0.77
N TYR A 101 10.78 5.26 -0.80
CA TYR A 101 10.26 6.25 -1.72
C TYR A 101 9.42 7.28 -0.96
N SER A 102 9.86 8.54 -0.93
CA SER A 102 9.01 9.61 -0.41
C SER A 102 8.42 10.42 -1.55
N LEU A 103 7.09 10.46 -1.63
CA LEU A 103 6.36 11.18 -2.66
C LEU A 103 5.98 12.57 -2.15
N THR A 104 6.27 13.62 -2.92
CA THR A 104 5.86 14.97 -2.54
C THR A 104 4.36 15.18 -2.65
N LEU A 105 3.75 15.90 -1.69
CA LEU A 105 2.38 16.40 -1.76
C LEU A 105 2.27 17.77 -2.46
N GLN A 106 3.39 18.41 -2.79
CA GLN A 106 3.47 19.71 -3.47
C GLN A 106 4.29 19.64 -4.78
N PRO A 107 3.95 18.77 -5.76
CA PRO A 107 4.69 18.63 -7.01
C PRO A 107 4.93 19.91 -7.81
N GLU A 108 4.10 20.94 -7.64
CA GLU A 108 4.28 22.22 -8.31
C GLU A 108 5.52 22.97 -7.79
N ILE A 109 5.85 22.79 -6.51
CA ILE A 109 6.94 23.46 -5.79
C ILE A 109 8.16 22.53 -5.70
N ASP A 110 7.91 21.28 -5.33
CA ASP A 110 8.92 20.26 -5.04
C ASP A 110 9.41 19.60 -6.34
N ARG A 111 10.09 20.40 -7.17
CA ARG A 111 10.80 19.95 -8.37
C ARG A 111 12.14 19.27 -7.99
N PRO A 112 12.78 18.52 -8.91
CA PRO A 112 13.99 17.77 -8.59
C PRO A 112 15.07 18.54 -7.82
N PRO A 113 15.40 19.82 -8.14
CA PRO A 113 16.39 20.58 -7.37
C PRO A 113 16.00 20.79 -5.89
N ALA A 114 14.73 21.07 -5.60
CA ALA A 114 14.23 21.27 -4.24
C ALA A 114 14.26 19.94 -3.46
N LEU A 115 13.82 18.85 -4.09
CA LEU A 115 13.92 17.52 -3.49
C LEU A 115 15.37 17.10 -3.26
N GLN A 116 16.29 17.39 -4.18
CA GLN A 116 17.71 17.08 -4.01
C GLN A 116 18.31 17.87 -2.84
N ALA A 117 17.91 19.13 -2.67
CA ALA A 117 18.31 19.93 -1.51
C ALA A 117 17.78 19.32 -0.20
N TYR A 118 16.54 18.85 -0.19
CA TYR A 118 15.96 18.13 0.94
C TYR A 118 16.75 16.85 1.26
N ALA A 119 17.01 16.01 0.25
CA ALA A 119 17.78 14.78 0.41
C ALA A 119 19.17 15.04 1.00
N ARG A 120 19.87 16.09 0.54
CA ARG A 120 21.16 16.51 1.09
C ARG A 120 21.06 17.02 2.52
N ARG A 121 20.06 17.84 2.83
CA ARG A 121 19.84 18.41 4.17
C ARG A 121 19.70 17.31 5.22
N TYR A 122 18.97 16.25 4.91
CA TYR A 122 18.77 15.11 5.80
C TYR A 122 19.82 14.01 5.62
N GLY A 123 20.73 14.10 4.64
CA GLY A 123 21.73 13.07 4.40
C GLY A 123 21.11 11.71 4.06
N LEU A 124 20.08 11.69 3.22
CA LEU A 124 19.44 10.45 2.77
C LEU A 124 20.46 9.58 2.01
N ALA A 125 20.64 8.33 2.46
CA ALA A 125 21.59 7.40 1.86
C ALA A 125 20.99 6.65 0.64
N PRO A 126 21.82 5.97 -0.17
CA PRO A 126 21.35 5.14 -1.29
C PRO A 126 20.22 4.18 -0.90
N GLY A 127 19.36 3.88 -1.86
CA GLY A 127 18.13 3.10 -1.63
C GLY A 127 16.94 3.94 -1.16
N TRP A 128 17.11 5.24 -0.89
CA TRP A 128 16.00 6.17 -0.61
C TRP A 128 15.85 7.21 -1.72
N THR A 129 14.71 7.21 -2.40
CA THR A 129 14.41 8.13 -3.52
C THR A 129 13.25 9.06 -3.20
N LEU A 130 13.45 10.37 -3.36
CA LEU A 130 12.34 11.33 -3.35
C LEU A 130 11.75 11.46 -4.76
N LEU A 131 10.42 11.54 -4.84
CA LEU A 131 9.64 11.52 -6.07
C LEU A 131 8.72 12.74 -6.20
N THR A 132 8.58 13.25 -7.42
CA THR A 132 7.63 14.28 -7.85
C THR A 132 7.04 13.92 -9.21
N GLY A 133 6.04 14.65 -9.70
CA GLY A 133 5.36 14.34 -10.95
C GLY A 133 4.25 15.34 -11.25
N GLN A 134 3.30 14.95 -12.09
CA GLN A 134 2.10 15.77 -12.29
C GLN A 134 1.17 15.63 -11.08
N ARG A 135 0.50 16.73 -10.70
CA ARG A 135 -0.49 16.77 -9.60
C ARG A 135 -1.46 15.58 -9.62
N ARG A 136 -2.12 15.37 -10.76
CA ARG A 136 -3.10 14.29 -10.95
C ARG A 136 -2.51 12.90 -10.68
N ASP A 137 -1.25 12.69 -11.07
CA ASP A 137 -0.59 11.38 -10.98
C ASP A 137 -0.11 11.13 -9.55
N VAL A 138 0.44 12.16 -8.90
CA VAL A 138 0.78 12.16 -7.48
C VAL A 138 -0.46 11.86 -6.62
N ASP A 139 -1.58 12.53 -6.87
CA ASP A 139 -2.82 12.33 -6.11
C ASP A 139 -3.40 10.92 -6.32
N ALA A 140 -3.37 10.42 -7.56
CA ALA A 140 -3.81 9.06 -7.87
C ALA A 140 -2.95 8.01 -7.14
N ILE A 141 -1.62 8.17 -7.15
CA ILE A 141 -0.70 7.29 -6.43
C ILE A 141 -0.91 7.37 -4.92
N ARG A 142 -0.98 8.59 -4.36
CA ARG A 142 -1.24 8.84 -2.94
C ARG A 142 -2.47 8.07 -2.45
N ARG A 143 -3.60 8.21 -3.17
CA ARG A 143 -4.86 7.53 -2.86
C ARG A 143 -4.75 6.02 -3.01
N THR A 144 -4.11 5.54 -4.08
CA THR A 144 -3.91 4.09 -4.32
C THR A 144 -3.07 3.44 -3.23
N LEU A 145 -2.08 4.16 -2.70
CA LEU A 145 -1.27 3.73 -1.57
C LEU A 145 -2.00 3.80 -0.21
N GLY A 146 -3.22 4.35 -0.18
CA GLY A 146 -4.05 4.48 1.01
C GLY A 146 -3.77 5.72 1.87
N PHE A 147 -3.01 6.69 1.37
CA PHE A 147 -2.76 7.96 2.08
C PHE A 147 -3.86 8.97 1.78
N PHE A 148 -5.10 8.70 2.22
CA PHE A 148 -6.22 9.61 2.03
C PHE A 148 -7.17 9.58 3.22
N ASP A 149 -7.92 10.67 3.36
CA ASP A 149 -9.05 10.75 4.27
C ASP A 149 -10.37 10.65 3.47
N PRO A 150 -11.40 9.91 3.95
CA PRO A 150 -12.70 9.88 3.31
C PRO A 150 -13.42 11.24 3.32
N ASP A 151 -13.14 12.12 4.28
CA ASP A 151 -13.63 13.51 4.29
C ASP A 151 -12.75 14.37 3.36
N PRO A 152 -13.30 14.92 2.26
CA PRO A 152 -12.52 15.74 1.32
C PRO A 152 -11.88 16.98 1.94
N ALA A 153 -12.50 17.57 2.97
CA ALA A 153 -11.97 18.75 3.64
C ALA A 153 -10.73 18.40 4.48
N VAL A 154 -10.73 17.22 5.11
CA VAL A 154 -9.58 16.68 5.84
C VAL A 154 -8.51 16.20 4.87
N ASP A 155 -8.90 15.52 3.77
CA ASP A 155 -7.99 15.03 2.74
C ASP A 155 -7.20 16.17 2.06
N ALA A 156 -7.77 17.38 1.99
CA ALA A 156 -7.11 18.55 1.44
C ALA A 156 -5.99 19.11 2.33
N ASP A 157 -5.98 18.79 3.62
CA ASP A 157 -4.90 19.16 4.53
C ASP A 157 -3.68 18.24 4.32
N LEU A 158 -2.62 18.81 3.75
CA LEU A 158 -1.38 18.08 3.45
C LEU A 158 -0.74 17.46 4.70
N ALA A 159 -0.97 18.03 5.89
CA ALA A 159 -0.40 17.50 7.13
C ALA A 159 -0.92 16.10 7.48
N GLN A 160 -2.14 15.75 7.06
CA GLN A 160 -2.82 14.49 7.42
C GLN A 160 -2.19 13.24 6.79
N HIS A 161 -1.38 13.39 5.74
CA HIS A 161 -0.90 12.25 4.93
C HIS A 161 0.53 11.80 5.23
N THR A 162 1.24 12.51 6.11
CA THR A 162 2.70 12.37 6.30
C THR A 162 3.10 11.49 7.50
N GLY A 163 2.15 11.15 8.37
CA GLY A 163 2.39 10.41 9.63
C GLY A 163 2.38 8.88 9.52
N MET A 164 2.26 8.35 8.30
CA MET A 164 2.18 6.92 8.03
C MET A 164 3.23 6.51 6.99
N VAL A 165 3.59 5.23 7.02
CA VAL A 165 4.34 4.55 5.96
C VAL A 165 3.55 3.36 5.43
N ARG A 166 3.58 3.18 4.11
CA ARG A 166 3.03 2.01 3.42
C ARG A 166 4.20 1.10 3.05
N ILE A 167 4.17 -0.15 3.51
CA ILE A 167 5.26 -1.11 3.30
C ILE A 167 4.71 -2.26 2.47
N GLY A 168 5.41 -2.67 1.42
CA GLY A 168 4.92 -3.71 0.52
C GLY A 168 6.00 -4.57 -0.11
N ASN A 169 5.64 -5.80 -0.47
CA ASN A 169 6.35 -6.64 -1.43
C ASN A 169 5.33 -7.16 -2.44
N GLN A 170 5.41 -6.65 -3.67
CA GLN A 170 4.41 -6.94 -4.70
C GLN A 170 4.45 -8.38 -5.19
N ALA A 171 5.64 -9.00 -5.26
CA ALA A 171 5.77 -10.40 -5.70
C ALA A 171 5.10 -11.39 -4.72
N LEU A 172 4.99 -11.01 -3.45
CA LEU A 172 4.35 -11.81 -2.40
C LEU A 172 2.90 -11.39 -2.11
N ASP A 173 2.40 -10.34 -2.78
CA ASP A 173 1.12 -9.68 -2.48
C ASP A 173 0.95 -9.34 -0.98
N ARG A 174 2.03 -8.85 -0.35
CA ARG A 174 2.02 -8.49 1.07
C ARG A 174 2.18 -7.00 1.24
N TRP A 175 1.19 -6.37 1.87
CA TRP A 175 1.19 -4.94 2.13
C TRP A 175 0.68 -4.61 3.53
N SER A 176 1.35 -3.67 4.20
CA SER A 176 1.01 -3.19 5.53
C SER A 176 1.11 -1.66 5.58
N MET A 177 0.48 -1.05 6.57
CA MET A 177 0.60 0.38 6.85
C MET A 177 0.87 0.57 8.34
N MET A 178 1.81 1.46 8.69
CA MET A 178 2.27 1.66 10.06
C MET A 178 2.53 3.15 10.32
N PRO A 179 2.40 3.65 11.57
CA PRO A 179 2.84 5.00 11.90
C PRO A 179 4.33 5.19 11.65
N SER A 180 4.71 6.28 11.00
CA SER A 180 6.12 6.57 10.68
C SER A 180 6.94 6.97 11.91
N LEU A 181 6.31 7.31 13.04
CA LEU A 181 6.95 7.56 14.35
C LEU A 181 6.97 6.34 15.27
N LEU A 182 6.63 5.14 14.79
CA LEU A 182 6.87 3.92 15.53
C LEU A 182 8.37 3.80 15.86
N SER A 183 8.71 3.12 16.97
CA SER A 183 10.08 2.74 17.30
C SER A 183 10.86 2.28 16.06
N PRO A 184 12.03 2.88 15.75
CA PRO A 184 12.81 2.52 14.56
C PRO A 184 13.12 1.03 14.48
N ALA A 185 13.43 0.41 15.62
CA ALA A 185 13.73 -1.03 15.70
C ALA A 185 12.50 -1.89 15.36
N LYS A 186 11.32 -1.49 15.84
CA LYS A 186 10.07 -2.20 15.51
C LYS A 186 9.73 -2.03 14.03
N LEU A 187 9.87 -0.82 13.49
CA LEU A 187 9.58 -0.55 12.09
C LEU A 187 10.56 -1.28 11.15
N ALA A 188 11.87 -1.26 11.44
CA ALA A 188 12.88 -2.00 10.70
C ALA A 188 12.65 -3.51 10.71
N ARG A 189 12.22 -4.08 11.85
CA ARG A 189 11.85 -5.49 11.96
C ARG A 189 10.64 -5.82 11.09
N SER A 190 9.57 -5.03 11.13
CA SER A 190 8.40 -5.25 10.29
C SER A 190 8.71 -5.14 8.80
N ILE A 191 9.61 -4.24 8.39
CA ILE A 191 10.12 -4.15 7.02
C ILE A 191 10.89 -5.44 6.66
N ALA A 192 11.69 -5.99 7.58
CA ALA A 192 12.42 -7.23 7.36
C ALA A 192 11.52 -8.45 7.18
N GLU A 193 10.48 -8.59 7.98
CA GLU A 193 9.55 -9.72 7.91
C GLU A 193 8.77 -9.76 6.56
N LEU A 194 8.65 -8.63 5.88
CA LEU A 194 8.06 -8.53 4.53
C LEU A 194 9.04 -8.90 3.40
N ALA A 195 10.34 -8.95 3.69
CA ALA A 195 11.38 -9.32 2.73
C ALA A 195 11.50 -10.84 2.53
N GLY A 196 10.98 -11.64 3.46
CA GLY A 196 11.22 -13.08 3.56
C GLY A 196 12.43 -13.34 4.43
#